data_AF-A0A2K8NCV4-F1
#
_entry.id   AF-A0A2K8NCV4-F1
#
_cell.length_a   1.000
_cell.length_b   1.000
_cell.length_c   1.000
_cell.angle_alpha   90.00
_cell.angle_beta   90.00
_cell.angle_gamma   90.00
#
_symmetry.space_group_name_H-M   'P 1'
#
loop_
_entity.id
_entity.type
_entity.pdbx_description
1 polymer ?
#
loop_
_entity_poly.entity_id
_entity_poly.type
_entity_poly.pdbx_seq_one_letter_code
_entity_poly.pdbx_strand_id
1 'polypeptide(L)'
;MVTQDIAPVRREEKEPARPQAIRRRRQAGFTLIEMLAVVVILAIVAGVGFVVVNNQIENARVNTDKANVRTIADATQRYIMDKGAAPTDVGDLVTNGYLAKAPVDPWDSTKTDAYSISTTDKNVTISGPKPGDSLTLSNVLP
;
A
#
# COMPACT_ATOMS: atom_id res chain seq x y z
N MET A 1 49.69 -91.33 -43.22
CA MET A 1 48.99 -90.25 -43.95
C MET A 1 47.81 -89.85 -43.06
N VAL A 2 47.94 -88.68 -42.43
CA VAL A 2 47.04 -88.16 -41.38
C VAL A 2 46.10 -87.17 -42.04
N THR A 3 44.81 -87.23 -41.73
CA THR A 3 43.96 -86.04 -41.76
C THR A 3 42.88 -86.18 -40.68
N GLN A 4 42.97 -85.32 -39.67
CA GLN A 4 41.94 -85.09 -38.66
C GLN A 4 40.68 -84.58 -39.34
N ASP A 5 39.56 -85.24 -39.09
CA ASP A 5 38.24 -84.67 -39.35
C ASP A 5 37.87 -83.79 -38.16
N ILE A 6 37.74 -82.49 -38.42
CA ILE A 6 37.56 -81.44 -37.41
C ILE A 6 36.05 -81.31 -37.18
N ALA A 7 35.59 -81.67 -35.98
CA ALA A 7 34.20 -81.43 -35.59
C ALA A 7 33.85 -79.92 -35.69
N PRO A 8 32.69 -79.55 -36.25
CA PRO A 8 32.33 -78.15 -36.42
C PRO A 8 32.09 -77.48 -35.07
N VAL A 9 32.79 -76.38 -34.83
CA VAL A 9 32.62 -75.49 -33.68
C VAL A 9 31.17 -74.98 -33.67
N ARG A 10 30.37 -75.44 -32.69
CA ARG A 10 29.01 -74.95 -32.45
C ARG A 10 29.11 -73.49 -31.99
N ARG A 11 28.95 -72.55 -32.92
CA ARG A 11 28.81 -71.13 -32.60
C ARG A 11 27.52 -70.98 -31.80
N GLU A 12 27.64 -70.63 -30.53
CA GLU A 12 26.52 -70.08 -29.77
C GLU A 12 26.11 -68.77 -30.46
N GLU A 13 25.04 -68.84 -31.24
CA GLU A 13 24.36 -67.67 -31.76
C GLU A 13 23.74 -66.96 -30.57
N LYS A 14 24.50 -66.01 -30.00
CA LYS A 14 24.02 -65.15 -28.93
C LYS A 14 22.88 -64.32 -29.48
N GLU A 15 21.65 -64.73 -29.16
CA GLU A 15 20.42 -64.07 -29.57
C GLU A 15 20.52 -62.56 -29.27
N PRO A 16 20.31 -61.67 -30.26
CA PRO A 16 20.45 -60.24 -30.01
C PRO A 16 19.36 -59.81 -29.03
N ALA A 17 19.77 -59.33 -27.86
CA ALA A 17 18.88 -58.79 -26.84
C ALA A 17 17.98 -57.71 -27.48
N ARG A 18 16.66 -57.97 -27.49
CA ARG A 18 15.66 -57.05 -28.06
C ARG A 18 15.82 -55.67 -27.42
N PRO A 19 15.97 -54.58 -28.20
CA PRO A 19 16.02 -53.24 -27.63
C PRO A 19 14.71 -52.97 -26.89
N GLN A 20 14.77 -52.81 -25.57
CA GLN A 20 13.62 -52.35 -24.81
C GLN A 20 13.37 -50.88 -25.19
N ALA A 21 12.36 -50.65 -26.02
CA ALA A 21 11.97 -49.31 -26.44
C ALA A 21 11.54 -48.49 -25.21
N ILE A 22 12.34 -47.50 -24.83
CA ILE A 22 12.01 -46.55 -23.76
C ILE A 22 10.77 -45.77 -24.21
N ARG A 23 9.60 -46.10 -23.65
CA ARG A 23 8.37 -45.32 -23.87
C ARG A 23 8.56 -43.90 -23.31
N ARG A 24 8.82 -42.93 -24.17
CA ARG A 24 8.75 -41.50 -23.80
C ARG A 24 7.32 -41.20 -23.34
N ARG A 25 7.16 -40.84 -22.07
CA ARG A 25 5.89 -40.28 -21.56
C ARG A 25 5.62 -38.99 -22.34
N ARG A 26 4.45 -38.90 -22.98
CA ARG A 26 4.01 -37.66 -23.62
C ARG A 26 3.80 -36.63 -22.51
N GLN A 27 4.63 -35.59 -22.50
CA GLN A 27 4.37 -34.42 -21.68
C GLN A 27 3.17 -33.70 -22.29
N ALA A 28 2.05 -33.64 -21.57
CA ALA A 28 0.96 -32.75 -21.93
C ALA A 28 1.44 -31.32 -21.65
N GLY A 29 1.63 -30.53 -22.70
CA GLY A 29 1.97 -29.12 -22.59
C GLY A 29 0.73 -28.28 -22.29
N PHE A 30 0.94 -27.12 -21.65
CA PHE A 30 -0.10 -26.12 -21.43
C PHE A 30 -0.65 -25.60 -22.76
N THR A 31 -1.95 -25.36 -22.81
CA THR A 31 -2.62 -24.84 -24.01
C THR A 31 -2.58 -23.32 -24.03
N LEU A 32 -2.59 -22.69 -25.21
CA LEU A 32 -2.61 -21.23 -25.33
C LEU A 32 -3.88 -20.61 -24.73
N ILE A 33 -5.00 -21.32 -24.82
CA ILE A 33 -6.28 -20.87 -24.25
C ILE A 33 -6.22 -20.76 -22.72
N GLU A 34 -5.39 -21.57 -22.07
CA GLU A 34 -5.22 -21.57 -20.62
C GLU A 34 -4.47 -20.31 -20.16
N MET A 35 -3.42 -19.93 -20.88
CA MET A 35 -2.73 -18.67 -20.62
C MET A 35 -3.58 -17.45 -21.01
N LEU A 36 -4.42 -17.56 -22.04
CA LEU A 36 -5.38 -16.51 -22.40
C LEU A 36 -6.42 -16.27 -21.29
N ALA A 37 -6.99 -17.33 -20.72
CA ALA A 37 -7.95 -17.21 -19.63
C ALA A 37 -7.35 -16.52 -18.39
N VAL A 38 -6.09 -16.83 -18.06
CA VAL A 38 -5.37 -16.21 -16.92
C VAL A 38 -5.19 -14.72 -17.14
N VAL A 39 -4.66 -14.28 -18.29
CA VAL A 39 -4.43 -12.85 -18.53
C VAL A 39 -5.73 -12.04 -18.60
N VAL A 40 -6.83 -12.65 -19.07
CA VAL A 40 -8.16 -12.03 -19.06
C VAL A 40 -8.63 -11.81 -17.62
N ILE A 41 -8.51 -12.81 -16.75
CA ILE A 41 -8.88 -12.66 -15.34
C ILE A 41 -8.01 -11.61 -14.66
N LEU A 42 -6.69 -11.60 -14.93
CA LEU A 42 -5.78 -10.58 -14.39
C LEU A 42 -6.15 -9.17 -14.84
N ALA A 43 -6.56 -8.98 -16.10
CA ALA A 43 -7.00 -7.68 -16.60
C ALA A 43 -8.25 -7.15 -15.86
N ILE A 44 -9.23 -8.03 -15.61
CA ILE A 44 -10.45 -7.68 -14.86
C ILE A 44 -10.13 -7.31 -13.41
N VAL A 45 -9.34 -8.14 -12.73
CA VAL A 45 -8.97 -7.92 -11.32
C VAL A 45 -8.11 -6.66 -11.16
N ALA A 46 -7.16 -6.42 -12.08
CA ALA A 46 -6.35 -5.21 -12.07
C ALA A 46 -7.19 -3.94 -12.24
N GLY A 47 -8.22 -3.99 -13.10
CA GLY A 47 -9.15 -2.86 -13.29
C GLY A 47 -9.94 -2.50 -12.03
N VAL A 48 -10.52 -3.48 -11.34
CA VAL A 48 -11.32 -3.24 -10.12
C VAL A 48 -10.44 -2.91 -8.91
N GLY A 49 -9.27 -3.54 -8.81
CA GLY A 49 -8.34 -3.35 -7.69
C GLY A 49 -7.88 -1.90 -7.52
N PHE A 50 -7.67 -1.17 -8.62
CA PHE A 50 -7.21 0.22 -8.59
C PHE A 50 -8.24 1.18 -7.93
N VAL A 51 -9.53 1.03 -8.25
CA VAL A 51 -10.58 1.95 -7.76
C VAL A 51 -10.76 1.86 -6.24
N VAL A 52 -10.68 0.66 -5.68
CA VAL A 52 -10.88 0.44 -4.24
C VAL A 52 -9.77 1.09 -3.41
N VAL A 53 -8.52 0.98 -3.85
CA VAL A 53 -7.36 1.51 -3.12
C VAL A 53 -7.40 3.05 -3.05
N ASN A 54 -7.75 3.72 -4.15
CA ASN A 54 -7.82 5.19 -4.17
C ASN A 54 -8.86 5.74 -3.17
N ASN A 55 -10.03 5.13 -3.07
CA ASN A 55 -11.06 5.55 -2.12
C ASN A 55 -10.59 5.40 -0.66
N GLN A 56 -9.87 4.33 -0.36
CA GLN A 56 -9.34 4.09 0.98
C GLN A 56 -8.25 5.10 1.37
N ILE A 57 -7.37 5.48 0.42
CA ILE A 57 -6.36 6.51 0.64
C ILE A 57 -7.03 7.87 0.89
N GLU A 58 -8.04 8.24 0.09
CA GLU A 58 -8.75 9.50 0.29
C GLU A 58 -9.47 9.55 1.64
N ASN A 59 -10.14 8.47 2.04
CA ASN A 59 -10.76 8.36 3.36
C ASN A 59 -9.74 8.49 4.50
N ALA A 60 -8.56 7.87 4.36
CA ALA A 60 -7.48 7.99 5.32
C ALA A 60 -6.96 9.43 5.44
N ARG A 61 -6.85 10.15 4.31
CA ARG A 61 -6.47 11.57 4.28
C ARG A 61 -7.47 12.44 5.01
N VAL A 62 -8.77 12.30 4.71
CA VAL A 62 -9.84 13.04 5.39
C VAL A 62 -9.85 12.77 6.89
N ASN A 63 -9.66 11.52 7.31
CA ASN A 63 -9.63 11.18 8.73
C ASN A 63 -8.39 11.76 9.43
N THR A 64 -7.25 11.77 8.75
CA THR A 64 -6.01 12.37 9.25
C THR A 64 -6.19 13.88 9.41
N ASP A 65 -6.82 14.54 8.44
CA ASP A 65 -7.07 15.97 8.50
C ASP A 65 -7.94 16.35 9.70
N LYS A 66 -9.05 15.63 9.89
CA LYS A 66 -9.94 15.82 11.06
C LYS A 66 -9.21 15.58 12.37
N ALA A 67 -8.31 14.60 12.42
CA ALA A 67 -7.50 14.34 13.60
C ALA A 67 -6.49 15.47 13.87
N ASN A 68 -5.88 16.04 12.82
CA ASN A 68 -4.96 17.16 12.92
C ASN A 68 -5.67 18.42 13.43
N VAL A 69 -6.84 18.78 12.87
CA VAL A 69 -7.64 19.91 13.33
C VAL A 69 -8.03 19.74 14.81
N ARG A 70 -8.44 18.54 15.23
CA ARG A 70 -8.73 18.24 16.65
C ARG A 70 -7.51 18.40 17.54
N THR A 71 -6.36 17.90 17.11
CA THR A 71 -5.10 18.01 17.87
C THR A 71 -4.69 19.47 18.06
N ILE A 72 -4.84 20.29 17.01
CA ILE A 72 -4.58 21.74 17.09
C ILE A 72 -5.61 22.41 18.00
N ALA A 73 -6.88 22.03 17.93
CA ALA A 73 -7.93 22.58 18.80
C ALA A 73 -7.65 22.29 20.28
N ASP A 74 -7.26 21.05 20.62
CA ASP A 74 -6.91 20.66 21.98
C ASP A 74 -5.67 21.44 22.49
N ALA A 75 -4.65 21.59 21.65
CA ALA A 75 -3.47 22.39 21.96
C ALA A 75 -3.81 23.88 22.14
N THR A 76 -4.70 24.40 21.30
CA THR A 76 -5.18 25.79 21.37
C THR A 76 -5.96 26.03 22.65
N GLN A 77 -6.84 25.11 23.05
CA GLN A 77 -7.58 25.22 24.30
C GLN A 77 -6.63 25.23 25.51
N ARG A 78 -5.58 24.39 25.51
CA ARG A 78 -4.53 24.42 26.54
C ARG A 78 -3.78 25.75 26.56
N TYR A 79 -3.40 26.25 25.40
CA TYR A 79 -2.74 27.55 25.29
C TYR A 79 -3.61 28.67 25.88
N ILE A 80 -4.91 28.70 25.57
CA ILE A 80 -5.85 29.70 26.10
C ILE A 80 -6.01 29.56 27.61
N MET A 81 -6.09 28.35 28.15
CA MET A 81 -6.16 28.13 29.60
C MET A 81 -4.92 28.66 30.33
N ASP A 82 -3.74 28.50 29.73
CA ASP A 82 -2.47 28.87 30.37
C ASP A 82 -2.09 30.35 30.17
N LYS A 83 -2.42 30.93 29.01
CA LYS A 83 -2.03 32.29 28.62
C LYS A 83 -3.16 33.30 28.66
N GLY A 84 -4.41 32.85 28.74
CA GLY A 84 -5.61 33.71 28.71
C GLY A 84 -5.89 34.37 27.35
N ALA A 85 -5.15 34.00 26.30
CA ALA A 85 -5.26 34.55 24.96
C ALA A 85 -5.18 33.43 23.91
N ALA A 86 -5.75 33.66 22.72
CA ALA A 86 -5.62 32.73 21.60
C ALA A 86 -4.20 32.81 20.99
N PRO A 87 -3.66 31.69 20.48
CA PRO A 87 -2.46 31.71 19.65
C PRO A 87 -2.73 32.44 18.32
N THR A 88 -1.71 33.07 17.74
CA THR A 88 -1.82 33.78 16.46
C THR A 88 -1.86 32.81 15.30
N ASP A 89 -1.04 31.77 15.37
CA ASP A 89 -0.92 30.71 14.37
C ASP A 89 -0.57 29.36 15.02
N VAL A 90 -0.45 28.32 14.20
CA VAL A 90 -0.05 26.97 14.66
C VAL A 90 1.42 26.94 15.10
N GLY A 91 2.26 27.84 14.60
CA GLY A 91 3.67 27.98 14.98
C GLY A 91 3.85 28.43 16.43
N ASP A 92 2.95 29.28 16.95
CA ASP A 92 2.92 29.66 18.36
C ASP A 92 2.74 28.43 19.27
N LEU A 93 1.89 27.49 18.87
CA LEU A 93 1.67 26.25 19.62
C LEU A 93 2.91 25.36 19.64
N VAL A 94 3.69 25.34 18.56
CA VAL A 94 4.96 24.61 18.49
C VAL A 94 6.02 25.28 19.35
N THR A 95 6.18 26.59 19.21
CA THR A 95 7.21 27.38 19.91
C THR A 95 7.00 27.37 21.41
N ASN A 96 5.75 27.40 21.87
CA ASN A 96 5.40 27.34 23.29
C ASN A 96 5.27 25.90 23.82
N GLY A 97 5.52 24.87 23.00
CA GLY A 97 5.61 23.47 23.43
C GLY A 97 4.27 22.74 23.61
N TYR A 98 3.15 23.31 23.13
CA TYR A 98 1.86 22.62 23.12
C TYR A 98 1.75 21.59 21.99
N LEU A 99 2.52 21.78 20.92
CA LEU A 99 2.70 20.83 19.83
C LEU A 99 4.19 20.52 19.66
N ALA A 100 4.53 19.24 19.47
CA ALA A 100 5.90 18.87 19.15
C ALA A 100 6.31 19.31 17.73
N LYS A 101 5.34 19.32 16.80
CA LYS A 101 5.50 19.74 15.41
C LYS A 101 4.14 20.14 14.84
N ALA A 102 4.12 21.09 13.91
CA ALA A 102 2.93 21.40 13.13
C ALA A 102 2.50 20.17 12.31
N PRO A 103 1.20 19.79 12.34
CA PRO A 103 0.68 18.76 11.47
C PRO A 103 0.85 19.10 10.00
N VAL A 104 1.02 18.07 9.17
CA VAL A 104 1.27 18.20 7.73
C VAL A 104 -0.02 17.91 6.96
N ASP A 105 -0.20 18.59 5.82
CA ASP A 105 -1.32 18.35 4.90
C ASP A 105 -1.31 16.89 4.36
N PRO A 106 -2.40 16.12 4.51
CA PRO A 106 -2.51 14.76 3.99
C PRO A 106 -2.50 14.63 2.44
N TRP A 107 -2.79 15.71 1.71
CA TRP A 107 -2.77 15.76 0.24
C TRP A 107 -1.48 16.33 -0.33
N ASP A 108 -0.76 17.17 0.42
CA ASP A 108 0.50 17.78 0.00
C ASP A 108 1.50 17.90 1.16
N SER A 109 2.40 16.91 1.28
CA SER A 109 3.39 16.89 2.36
C SER A 109 4.41 18.04 2.35
N THR A 110 4.44 18.87 1.31
CA THR A 110 5.34 20.03 1.21
C THR A 110 4.77 21.28 1.87
N LYS A 111 3.46 21.31 2.11
CA LYS A 111 2.74 22.41 2.76
C LYS A 111 2.88 22.33 4.28
N THR A 112 3.61 23.27 4.86
CA THR A 112 3.83 23.35 6.33
C THR A 112 2.87 24.32 7.04
N ASP A 113 2.13 25.12 6.28
CA ASP A 113 1.20 26.17 6.71
C ASP A 113 -0.26 25.83 6.35
N ALA A 114 -0.56 24.54 6.22
CA ALA A 114 -1.86 24.04 5.79
C ALA A 114 -3.01 24.30 6.76
N TYR A 115 -2.69 24.55 8.03
CA TYR A 115 -3.65 24.77 9.11
C TYR A 115 -3.58 26.22 9.59
N SER A 116 -4.74 26.86 9.79
CA SER A 116 -4.83 28.23 10.27
C SER A 116 -5.74 28.33 11.50
N ILE A 117 -5.42 29.30 12.36
CA ILE A 117 -6.21 29.65 13.54
C ILE A 117 -6.75 31.06 13.33
N SER A 118 -8.06 31.23 13.47
CA SER A 118 -8.72 32.53 13.38
C SER A 118 -9.55 32.76 14.64
N THR A 119 -9.42 33.94 15.22
CA THR A 119 -10.21 34.34 16.38
C THR A 119 -11.28 35.33 15.93
N THR A 120 -12.52 35.10 16.34
CA THR A 120 -13.65 36.02 16.11
C THR A 120 -14.43 36.14 17.40
N ASP A 121 -14.47 37.35 17.95
CA ASP A 121 -15.03 37.65 19.27
C ASP A 121 -14.43 36.75 20.36
N LYS A 122 -15.26 35.88 20.97
CA LYS A 122 -14.83 34.91 22.00
C LYS A 122 -14.61 33.50 21.45
N ASN A 123 -14.69 33.33 20.14
CA ASN A 123 -14.61 32.03 19.47
C ASN A 123 -13.28 31.90 18.72
N VAL A 124 -12.73 30.70 18.73
CA VAL A 124 -11.49 30.37 18.00
C VAL A 124 -11.79 29.27 17.01
N THR A 125 -11.55 29.51 15.73
CA THR A 125 -11.77 28.56 14.64
C THR A 125 -10.44 28.06 14.11
N ILE A 126 -10.27 26.74 14.10
CA ILE A 126 -9.16 26.04 13.49
C ILE A 126 -9.64 25.53 12.13
N SER A 127 -8.98 25.91 11.05
CA SER A 127 -9.32 25.50 9.68
C SER A 127 -8.20 24.65 9.09
N GLY A 128 -8.56 23.51 8.52
CA GLY A 128 -7.69 22.65 7.72
C GLY A 128 -7.54 23.11 6.26
N PRO A 129 -6.70 22.41 5.48
CA PRO A 129 -6.42 22.72 4.07
C PRO A 129 -7.64 22.52 3.15
N LYS A 130 -8.60 21.67 3.55
CA LYS A 130 -9.79 21.39 2.74
C LYS A 130 -10.99 22.20 3.24
N PRO A 131 -11.77 22.84 2.34
CA PRO A 131 -12.98 23.55 2.72
C PRO A 131 -13.97 22.61 3.45
N GLY A 132 -14.43 23.03 4.62
CA GLY A 132 -15.38 22.28 5.45
C GLY A 132 -14.76 21.49 6.61
N ASP A 133 -13.44 21.32 6.64
CA ASP A 133 -12.73 20.73 7.78
C ASP A 133 -12.26 21.85 8.73
N SER A 134 -13.22 22.42 9.47
CA SER A 134 -12.94 23.39 10.53
C SER A 134 -13.60 23.01 11.85
N LEU A 135 -12.98 23.42 12.96
CA LEU A 135 -13.53 23.28 14.31
C LEU A 135 -13.52 24.64 14.99
N THR A 136 -14.68 25.04 15.51
CA THR A 136 -14.82 26.27 16.29
C THR A 136 -14.97 25.93 17.77
N LEU A 137 -14.04 26.45 18.56
CA LEU A 137 -14.10 26.50 20.01
C LEU A 137 -14.93 27.72 20.42
N SER A 138 -16.11 27.49 20.99
CA SER A 138 -17.05 28.56 21.32
C SER A 138 -16.84 29.10 22.73
N ASN A 139 -16.82 30.43 22.87
CA ASN A 139 -16.74 31.15 24.14
C ASN A 139 -15.55 30.71 25.02
N VAL A 140 -14.38 30.55 24.39
CA VAL A 140 -13.15 30.10 25.06
C VAL A 140 -12.27 31.25 25.52
N LEU A 141 -12.50 32.46 25.01
CA LEU A 141 -11.77 33.66 25.44
C LEU A 141 -12.52 34.41 26.54
N PRO A 142 -11.81 34.97 27.53
CA PRO A 142 -12.40 35.75 28.63
C PRO A 142 -13.16 37.00 28.15
#